data_AF-A0A644Y1D6-F1
#
_entry.id   AF-A0A644Y1D6-F1
#
_cell.length_a   1.000
_cell.length_b   1.000
_cell.length_c   1.000
_cell.angle_alpha   90.00
_cell.angle_beta   90.00
_cell.angle_gamma   90.00
#
_symmetry.space_group_name_H-M   'P 1'
#
loop_
_entity.id
_entity.type
_entity.pdbx_description
1 polymer ?
#
loop_
_entity_poly.entity_id
_entity_poly.type
_entity_poly.pdbx_seq_one_letter_code
_entity_poly.pdbx_strand_id
1 'polypeptide(L)'
;MNLGENIKNLRKEKSLSQEQLAEMLNVSRQAVSKWESGKTYPDIENLILLRDIFNITLDDLIINENKTKSEDTIESSKSCTNNYIDYENDEEDDELSVNLMIGGLTIGMAIGLITDNFMWGTAGSFLGMGIGYILEYIRKVEIYHK
;
A
#
# COMPACT_ATOMS: atom_id res chain seq x y z
N MET A 1 2.35 18.48 15.70
CA MET A 1 3.06 18.82 14.44
C MET A 1 2.34 18.15 13.28
N ASN A 2 2.48 18.64 12.06
CA ASN A 2 1.97 17.99 10.84
C ASN A 2 3.15 17.32 10.10
N LEU A 3 2.91 16.33 9.24
CA LEU A 3 3.93 15.70 8.38
C LEU A 3 4.89 16.72 7.75
N GLY A 4 4.37 17.83 7.21
CA GLY A 4 5.19 18.88 6.60
C GLY A 4 6.19 19.52 7.57
N GLU A 5 5.77 19.72 8.81
CA GLU A 5 6.63 20.27 9.86
C GLU A 5 7.70 19.25 10.29
N ASN A 6 7.35 17.96 10.31
CA ASN A 6 8.29 16.89 10.60
C ASN A 6 9.37 16.78 9.51
N ILE A 7 8.98 16.78 8.22
CA ILE A 7 9.91 16.80 7.08
C ILE A 7 10.88 17.99 7.19
N LYS A 8 10.36 19.16 7.54
CA LYS A 8 11.18 20.37 7.72
C LYS A 8 12.17 20.23 8.87
N ASN A 9 11.78 19.58 9.97
CA ASN A 9 12.65 19.35 11.13
C ASN A 9 13.76 18.35 10.78
N LEU A 10 13.42 17.20 10.20
CA LEU A 10 14.37 16.18 9.76
C LEU A 10 15.37 16.72 8.72
N ARG A 11 14.89 17.52 7.76
CA ARG A 11 15.76 18.18 6.78
C ARG A 11 16.78 19.10 7.47
N LYS A 12 16.34 19.89 8.45
CA LYS A 12 17.22 20.78 9.21
C LYS A 12 18.22 20.02 10.08
N GLU A 13 17.80 18.91 10.67
CA GLU A 13 18.67 18.03 11.46
C GLU A 13 19.82 17.47 10.60
N LYS A 14 19.52 17.08 9.37
CA LYS A 14 20.52 16.66 8.37
C LYS A 14 21.26 17.83 7.70
N SER A 15 21.01 19.08 8.10
CA SER A 15 21.63 20.29 7.52
C SER A 15 21.44 20.43 5.99
N LEU A 16 20.33 19.92 5.46
CA LEU A 16 20.04 19.99 4.03
C LEU A 16 19.26 21.25 3.68
N SER A 17 19.52 21.85 2.52
CA SER A 17 18.64 22.86 1.92
C SER A 17 17.41 22.22 1.27
N GLN A 18 16.36 23.01 1.01
CA GLN A 18 15.20 22.51 0.26
C GLN A 18 15.56 22.08 -1.16
N GLU A 19 16.57 22.72 -1.78
CA GLU A 19 17.05 22.37 -3.12
C GLU A 19 17.72 20.99 -3.09
N GLN A 20 18.62 20.76 -2.12
CA GLN A 20 19.32 19.48 -1.97
C GLN A 20 18.35 18.33 -1.67
N LEU A 21 17.36 18.55 -0.80
CA LEU A 21 16.35 17.52 -0.54
C LEU A 21 15.51 17.23 -1.80
N ALA A 22 15.19 18.26 -2.58
CA ALA A 22 14.45 18.09 -3.83
C ALA A 22 15.24 17.32 -4.88
N GLU A 23 16.55 17.59 -5.00
CA GLU A 23 17.46 16.88 -5.87
C GLU A 23 17.58 15.40 -5.49
N MET A 24 17.71 15.10 -4.19
CA MET A 24 17.76 13.71 -3.68
C MET A 24 16.45 12.94 -3.92
N LEU A 25 15.32 13.62 -3.90
CA LEU A 25 13.99 13.06 -4.16
C LEU A 25 13.61 13.09 -5.65
N ASN A 26 14.44 13.65 -6.52
CA ASN A 26 14.14 13.88 -7.93
C ASN A 26 12.81 14.64 -8.17
N VAL A 27 12.54 15.64 -7.33
CA VAL A 27 11.35 16.50 -7.44
C VAL A 27 11.74 17.98 -7.56
N SER A 28 10.77 18.82 -7.89
CA SER A 28 10.99 20.27 -7.88
C SER A 28 11.13 20.81 -6.44
N ARG A 29 11.99 21.81 -6.24
CA ARG A 29 12.11 22.53 -4.96
C ARG A 29 10.77 23.08 -4.46
N GLN A 30 9.90 23.49 -5.39
CA GLN A 30 8.56 23.98 -5.09
C GLN A 30 7.69 22.88 -4.46
N ALA A 31 7.85 21.61 -4.85
CA ALA A 31 7.14 20.48 -4.24
C ALA A 31 7.51 20.33 -2.77
N VAL A 32 8.82 20.28 -2.46
CA VAL A 32 9.33 20.25 -1.08
C VAL A 32 8.80 21.43 -0.26
N SER A 33 8.82 22.64 -0.81
CA SER A 33 8.28 23.81 -0.11
C SER A 33 6.78 23.71 0.16
N LYS A 34 5.99 23.09 -0.72
CA LYS A 34 4.55 22.88 -0.50
C LYS A 34 4.29 21.81 0.56
N TRP A 35 5.08 20.74 0.57
CA TRP A 35 5.02 19.71 1.61
C TRP A 35 5.36 20.28 2.98
N GLU A 36 6.47 21.03 3.10
CA GLU A 36 6.88 21.64 4.37
C GLU A 36 5.89 22.69 4.90
N SER A 37 5.07 23.26 4.03
CA SER A 37 4.02 24.21 4.42
C SER A 37 2.63 23.58 4.58
N GLY A 38 2.52 22.26 4.43
CA GLY A 38 1.26 21.51 4.54
C GLY A 38 0.25 21.81 3.43
N LYS A 39 0.69 22.42 2.31
CA LYS A 39 -0.19 22.77 1.19
C LYS A 39 -0.51 21.56 0.30
N THR A 40 0.41 20.62 0.22
CA THR A 40 0.27 19.35 -0.51
C THR A 40 0.95 18.24 0.29
N TYR A 41 0.66 16.99 -0.05
CA TYR A 41 1.31 15.83 0.54
C TYR A 41 2.30 15.21 -0.47
N PRO A 42 3.40 14.60 0.00
CA PRO A 42 4.21 13.73 -0.84
C PRO A 42 3.40 12.48 -1.24
N ASP A 43 3.67 11.93 -2.41
CA ASP A 43 3.13 10.62 -2.80
C ASP A 43 3.83 9.48 -2.03
N ILE A 44 3.35 8.26 -2.22
CA ILE A 44 3.86 7.07 -1.52
C ILE A 44 5.34 6.83 -1.85
N GLU A 45 5.74 7.01 -3.11
CA GLU A 45 7.13 6.84 -3.55
C GLU A 45 8.06 7.83 -2.82
N ASN A 46 7.67 9.11 -2.76
CA ASN A 46 8.41 10.14 -2.06
C ASN A 46 8.44 9.90 -0.54
N LEU A 47 7.38 9.33 0.04
CA LEU A 47 7.38 8.96 1.46
C LEU A 47 8.39 7.84 1.77
N ILE A 48 8.50 6.84 0.89
CA ILE A 48 9.50 5.78 1.01
C ILE A 48 10.91 6.35 0.86
N LEU A 49 11.14 7.24 -0.09
CA LEU A 49 12.44 7.89 -0.26
C LEU A 49 12.80 8.79 0.93
N LEU A 50 11.83 9.52 1.49
CA LEU A 50 12.03 10.34 2.69
C LEU A 50 12.43 9.47 3.89
N ARG A 51 11.78 8.31 4.07
CA ARG A 51 12.15 7.30 5.07
C ARG A 51 13.62 6.91 4.93
N ASP A 52 14.06 6.62 3.71
CA ASP A 52 15.42 6.16 3.43
C ASP A 52 16.47 7.26 3.62
N ILE A 53 16.18 8.49 3.16
CA ILE A 53 17.08 9.65 3.32
C ILE A 53 17.27 10.00 4.80
N PHE A 54 16.20 9.94 5.59
CA PHE A 54 16.25 10.29 7.00
C PHE A 54 16.63 9.12 7.91
N ASN A 55 16.57 7.88 7.41
CA ASN A 55 16.83 6.64 8.15
C ASN A 55 15.94 6.51 9.39
N ILE A 56 14.63 6.69 9.18
CA ILE A 56 13.58 6.57 10.21
C ILE A 56 12.52 5.58 9.75
N THR A 57 11.54 5.25 10.60
CA THR A 57 10.38 4.48 10.13
C THR A 57 9.35 5.39 9.46
N LEU A 58 8.47 4.82 8.63
CA LEU A 58 7.37 5.58 8.03
C LEU A 58 6.38 6.09 9.10
N ASP A 59 6.22 5.32 10.17
CA ASP A 59 5.45 5.70 11.35
C ASP A 59 6.07 6.93 12.02
N ASP A 60 7.40 6.99 12.20
CA ASP A 60 8.07 8.17 12.77
C ASP A 60 7.96 9.40 11.86
N LEU A 61 7.81 9.19 10.54
CA LEU A 61 7.60 10.26 9.58
C LEU A 61 6.17 10.84 9.66
N ILE A 62 5.16 9.98 9.84
CA ILE A 62 3.73 10.33 9.72
C ILE A 62 3.04 10.53 11.08
N ILE A 63 3.29 9.63 12.03
CA ILE A 63 2.59 9.53 13.31
C ILE A 63 3.19 10.52 14.30
N ASN A 64 2.35 11.44 14.76
CA ASN A 64 2.73 12.57 15.59
C ASN A 64 2.65 12.26 17.10
N GLU A 65 3.27 11.15 17.51
CA GLU A 65 3.40 10.85 18.93
C GLU A 65 4.82 11.16 19.37
N ASN A 66 4.97 12.14 20.26
CA ASN A 66 6.23 12.51 20.89
C ASN A 66 6.81 11.30 21.63
N LYS A 67 7.51 10.40 20.94
CA LYS A 67 8.49 9.54 21.58
C LYS A 67 9.75 10.36 21.75
N THR A 68 9.87 10.92 22.95
CA THR A 68 11.09 11.46 23.50
C THR A 68 12.25 10.52 23.20
N LYS A 69 13.32 11.10 22.66
CA LYS A 69 14.61 10.48 22.35
C LYS A 69 15.06 9.39 23.33
N SER A 70 15.68 8.36 22.78
CA SER A 70 16.89 7.78 23.37
C SER A 70 17.93 7.61 22.27
N GLU A 71 18.91 8.50 22.26
CA GLU A 71 20.20 8.31 21.61
C GLU A 71 20.92 7.16 22.32
N ASP A 72 21.44 6.18 21.57
CA ASP A 72 22.86 5.82 21.62
C ASP A 72 23.22 4.68 20.66
N THR A 73 24.14 5.04 19.76
CA THR A 73 25.29 4.27 19.25
C THR A 73 25.10 3.03 18.35
N ILE A 74 25.65 3.21 17.15
CA ILE A 74 26.12 2.24 16.15
C ILE A 74 26.76 1.00 16.82
N GLU A 75 26.33 -0.22 16.50
CA GLU A 75 27.05 -1.16 15.61
C GLU A 75 26.32 -2.51 15.49
N SER A 76 26.32 -3.01 14.24
CA SER A 76 25.84 -4.27 13.71
C SER A 76 25.48 -5.46 14.63
N SER A 77 24.33 -6.05 14.26
CA SER A 77 24.05 -7.49 14.21
C SER A 77 23.75 -8.23 15.52
N LYS A 78 22.45 -8.27 15.89
CA LYS A 78 21.62 -9.49 15.86
C LYS A 78 20.28 -9.23 16.55
N SER A 79 19.24 -9.07 15.74
CA SER A 79 18.06 -9.91 15.91
C SER A 79 17.57 -10.24 14.52
N CYS A 80 17.84 -11.47 14.12
CA CYS A 80 17.21 -12.04 12.96
C CYS A 80 15.73 -12.28 13.27
N THR A 81 14.98 -12.36 12.17
CA THR A 81 13.70 -13.06 12.00
C THR A 81 12.42 -12.27 12.27
N ASN A 82 11.77 -12.00 11.14
CA ASN A 82 10.33 -12.00 10.88
C ASN A 82 9.54 -10.87 11.57
N ASN A 83 9.01 -9.89 10.85
CA ASN A 83 8.23 -10.06 9.63
C ASN A 83 8.69 -9.13 8.52
N TYR A 84 9.24 -9.72 7.46
CA TYR A 84 8.89 -9.31 6.12
C TYR A 84 7.37 -9.54 6.06
N ILE A 85 6.56 -8.49 6.08
CA ILE A 85 5.23 -8.65 5.52
C ILE A 85 5.52 -8.70 4.02
N ASP A 86 5.41 -9.92 3.49
CA ASP A 86 5.12 -10.16 2.09
C ASP A 86 4.14 -9.07 1.62
N TYR A 87 4.63 -8.14 0.82
CA TYR A 87 3.84 -7.61 -0.28
C TYR A 87 4.26 -8.40 -1.53
N GLU A 88 4.10 -9.71 -1.43
CA GLU A 88 3.84 -10.57 -2.57
C GLU A 88 2.87 -11.62 -2.06
N ASN A 89 1.67 -11.63 -2.66
CA ASN A 89 0.49 -12.45 -2.36
C ASN A 89 -0.56 -11.84 -1.41
N ASP A 90 -0.96 -10.59 -1.65
CA ASP A 90 -2.41 -10.26 -1.63
C ASP A 90 -2.94 -10.01 -3.06
N GLU A 91 -2.15 -10.29 -4.10
CA GLU A 91 -2.68 -10.33 -5.47
C GLU A 91 -3.33 -11.68 -5.82
N GLU A 92 -2.96 -12.79 -5.16
CA GLU A 92 -3.56 -14.11 -5.49
C GLU A 92 -5.01 -14.27 -5.00
N ASP A 93 -5.40 -13.66 -3.87
CA ASP A 93 -6.77 -13.80 -3.32
C ASP A 93 -7.79 -12.83 -3.97
N ASP A 94 -7.34 -11.66 -4.41
CA ASP A 94 -8.13 -10.80 -5.30
C ASP A 94 -8.26 -11.43 -6.69
N GLU A 95 -7.25 -12.18 -7.17
CA GLU A 95 -7.36 -13.02 -8.35
C GLU A 95 -8.36 -14.17 -8.16
N LEU A 96 -8.41 -14.82 -7.00
CA LEU A 96 -9.26 -16.00 -6.79
C LEU A 96 -10.76 -15.69 -6.94
N SER A 97 -11.23 -14.57 -6.37
CA SER A 97 -12.62 -14.15 -6.51
C SER A 97 -12.97 -13.71 -7.94
N VAL A 98 -12.06 -12.97 -8.60
CA VAL A 98 -12.22 -12.50 -9.99
C VAL A 98 -12.15 -13.67 -10.99
N ASN A 99 -11.23 -14.61 -10.79
CA ASN A 99 -11.07 -15.83 -11.59
C ASN A 99 -12.28 -16.75 -11.44
N LEU A 100 -12.94 -16.78 -10.27
CA LEU A 100 -14.19 -17.51 -10.09
C LEU A 100 -15.36 -16.85 -10.85
N MET A 101 -15.41 -15.51 -10.90
CA MET A 101 -16.42 -14.79 -11.67
C MET A 101 -16.23 -14.99 -13.18
N ILE A 102 -15.01 -14.80 -13.68
CA ILE A 102 -14.67 -14.97 -15.11
C ILE A 102 -14.76 -16.45 -15.50
N GLY A 103 -14.33 -17.36 -14.61
CA GLY A 103 -14.44 -18.80 -14.77
C GLY A 103 -15.89 -19.28 -14.87
N GLY A 104 -16.78 -18.78 -14.01
CA GLY A 104 -18.21 -19.12 -14.06
C GLY A 104 -18.89 -18.68 -15.37
N LEU A 105 -18.52 -17.50 -15.89
CA LEU A 105 -18.99 -16.99 -17.18
C LEU A 105 -18.48 -17.85 -18.35
N THR A 106 -17.18 -18.13 -18.40
CA THR A 106 -16.56 -18.87 -19.50
C THR A 106 -17.00 -20.35 -19.54
N ILE A 107 -17.00 -21.01 -18.38
CA ILE A 107 -17.42 -22.41 -18.25
C ILE A 107 -18.93 -22.55 -18.50
N GLY A 108 -19.75 -21.65 -17.92
CA GLY A 108 -21.19 -21.63 -18.16
C GLY A 108 -21.51 -21.46 -19.64
N MET A 109 -20.90 -20.48 -20.29
CA MET A 109 -21.12 -20.22 -21.71
C MET A 109 -20.68 -21.39 -22.59
N ALA A 110 -19.54 -22.03 -22.30
CA ALA A 110 -19.09 -23.22 -22.99
C ALA A 110 -20.07 -24.41 -22.84
N ILE A 111 -20.56 -24.67 -21.62
CA ILE A 111 -21.56 -25.72 -21.37
C ILE A 111 -22.87 -25.41 -22.11
N GLY A 112 -23.31 -24.14 -22.09
CA GLY A 112 -24.51 -23.71 -22.80
C GLY A 112 -24.43 -23.91 -24.31
N LEU A 113 -23.25 -23.68 -24.91
CA LEU A 113 -23.00 -23.94 -26.33
C LEU A 113 -22.91 -25.44 -26.65
N ILE A 114 -22.32 -26.25 -25.77
CA ILE A 114 -22.21 -27.71 -25.96
C ILE A 114 -23.58 -28.39 -25.85
N THR A 115 -24.46 -27.89 -24.98
CA THR A 115 -25.76 -28.49 -24.69
C THR A 115 -26.91 -27.87 -25.50
N ASP A 116 -26.64 -26.91 -26.39
CA ASP A 116 -27.62 -26.08 -27.09
C ASP A 116 -28.67 -25.48 -26.14
N ASN A 117 -28.28 -25.19 -24.90
CA ASN A 117 -29.18 -24.76 -23.84
C ASN A 117 -28.64 -23.55 -23.09
N PHE A 118 -29.11 -22.39 -23.54
CA PHE A 118 -28.70 -21.07 -23.06
C PHE A 118 -28.87 -20.87 -21.55
N MET A 119 -29.84 -21.55 -20.92
CA MET A 119 -30.11 -21.40 -19.49
C MET A 119 -28.96 -21.92 -18.62
N TRP A 120 -28.18 -22.90 -19.08
CA TRP A 120 -26.99 -23.36 -18.38
C TRP A 120 -25.87 -22.31 -18.41
N GLY A 121 -25.78 -21.54 -19.50
CA GLY A 121 -24.87 -20.42 -19.61
C GLY A 121 -25.19 -19.28 -18.65
N THR A 122 -26.46 -18.89 -18.57
CA THR A 122 -26.88 -17.83 -17.64
C THR A 122 -26.81 -18.29 -16.19
N ALA A 123 -27.24 -19.52 -15.88
CA ALA A 123 -27.19 -20.06 -14.52
C ALA A 123 -25.74 -20.18 -14.00
N GLY A 124 -24.80 -20.67 -14.81
CA GLY A 124 -23.38 -20.76 -14.43
C GLY A 124 -22.75 -19.38 -14.18
N SER A 125 -23.13 -18.39 -14.99
CA SER A 125 -22.65 -17.00 -14.84
C SER A 125 -23.11 -16.37 -13.52
N PHE A 126 -24.40 -16.53 -13.17
CA PHE A 126 -24.94 -15.98 -11.92
C PHE A 126 -24.40 -16.68 -10.68
N LEU A 127 -24.15 -17.99 -10.76
CA LEU A 127 -23.53 -18.73 -9.66
C LEU A 127 -22.07 -18.29 -9.43
N GLY A 128 -21.28 -18.14 -10.50
CA GLY A 128 -19.90 -17.65 -10.40
C GLY A 128 -19.81 -16.24 -9.84
N MET A 129 -20.63 -15.31 -10.35
CA MET A 129 -20.72 -13.95 -9.80
C MET A 129 -21.17 -13.95 -8.34
N GLY A 130 -22.23 -14.67 -8.01
CA GLY A 130 -22.79 -14.70 -6.66
C GLY A 130 -21.81 -15.24 -5.62
N ILE A 131 -21.14 -16.35 -5.92
CA ILE A 131 -20.14 -16.93 -5.01
C ILE A 131 -18.93 -15.99 -4.90
N GLY A 132 -18.46 -15.39 -6.01
CA GLY A 132 -17.37 -14.42 -5.99
C GLY A 132 -17.65 -13.22 -5.07
N TYR A 133 -18.83 -12.60 -5.17
CA TYR A 133 -19.21 -11.46 -4.33
C TYR A 133 -19.32 -11.82 -2.85
N ILE A 134 -19.83 -13.02 -2.53
CA ILE A 134 -19.95 -13.49 -1.14
C ILE A 134 -18.56 -13.68 -0.52
N LEU A 135 -17.63 -14.29 -1.26
CA LEU A 135 -16.25 -14.46 -0.81
C LEU A 135 -15.55 -13.11 -0.60
N GLU A 136 -15.75 -12.17 -1.53
CA GLU A 136 -15.20 -10.80 -1.40
C GLU A 136 -15.76 -10.08 -0.16
N TYR A 137 -17.05 -10.24 0.13
CA TYR A 137 -17.68 -9.65 1.31
C TYR A 137 -17.13 -10.23 2.61
N ILE A 138 -16.98 -11.56 2.70
CA ILE A 138 -16.44 -12.22 3.89
C ILE A 138 -14.99 -11.76 4.13
N ARG A 139 -14.16 -11.70 3.07
CA ARG A 139 -12.78 -11.23 3.14
C ARG A 139 -12.69 -9.81 3.67
N LYS A 140 -13.53 -8.89 3.18
CA LYS A 140 -13.60 -7.51 3.67
C LYS A 140 -13.93 -7.46 5.16
N VAL A 141 -14.93 -8.23 5.60
CA VAL A 141 -15.32 -8.28 7.03
C VAL A 141 -14.18 -8.80 7.92
N GLU A 142 -13.41 -9.78 7.44
CA GLU A 142 -12.28 -10.37 8.17
C GLU A 142 -11.11 -9.39 8.33
N ILE A 143 -10.80 -8.59 7.29
CA ILE A 143 -9.77 -7.54 7.35
C ILE A 143 -10.14 -6.44 8.36
N TYR A 144 -11.42 -6.06 8.45
CA TYR A 144 -11.87 -5.01 9.38
C TYR A 144 -11.81 -5.42 10.86
N HIS A 145 -11.69 -6.72 11.16
CA HIS A 145 -11.68 -7.26 12.51
C HIS A 145 -10.29 -7.59 13.06
N LYS A 146 -9.23 -7.33 12.30
CA LYS A 146 -7.82 -7.60 12.63
C LYS A 146 -7.04 -6.31 12.85
#